data_AF-A0A6L7WT68-F1
#
_entry.id   AF-A0A6L7WT68-F1
#
_cell.length_a   1.000
_cell.length_b   1.000
_cell.length_c   1.000
_cell.angle_alpha   90.00
_cell.angle_beta   90.00
_cell.angle_gamma   90.00
#
_symmetry.space_group_name_H-M   'P 1'
#
loop_
_entity.id
_entity.type
_entity.pdbx_description
1 polymer ?
#
loop_
_entity_poly.entity_id
_entity_poly.type
_entity_poly.pdbx_seq_one_letter_code
_entity_poly.pdbx_strand_id
1 'polypeptide(L)'
;MKRPSVEASLEPLKPFQRRTVEHAFHRLFQAENGTGRFLVADEVGLGKTLVARGIIAKAIDHLWNEVERIDIVYICSNGSIARANLPKLQVGGAD
;
A
#
# COMPACT_ATOMS: atom_id res chain seq x y z
N MET A 1 -7.45 -12.41 10.39
CA MET A 1 -7.03 -12.01 9.03
C MET A 1 -5.96 -13.00 8.57
N LYS A 2 -5.99 -13.47 7.32
CA LYS A 2 -4.88 -14.28 6.76
C LYS A 2 -3.76 -13.34 6.30
N ARG A 3 -2.50 -13.76 6.40
CA ARG A 3 -1.36 -12.99 5.88
C ARG A 3 -1.58 -12.76 4.38
N PRO A 4 -1.63 -11.50 3.90
CA PRO A 4 -1.94 -11.22 2.49
C PRO A 4 -0.79 -11.70 1.59
N SER A 5 -1.13 -12.19 0.40
CA SER A 5 -0.12 -12.41 -0.64
C SER A 5 0.33 -11.06 -1.19
N VAL A 6 1.58 -10.70 -0.91
CA VAL A 6 2.21 -9.50 -1.46
C VAL A 6 2.23 -9.58 -2.98
N GLU A 7 2.63 -10.71 -3.56
CA GLU A 7 2.72 -10.82 -5.02
C GLU A 7 1.36 -10.67 -5.69
N ALA A 8 0.28 -11.21 -5.13
CA ALA A 8 -1.08 -10.99 -5.66
C ALA A 8 -1.52 -9.51 -5.60
N SER A 9 -0.89 -8.71 -4.73
CA SER A 9 -1.12 -7.27 -4.68
C SER A 9 -0.28 -6.49 -5.69
N LEU A 10 0.90 -7.00 -6.03
CA LEU A 10 1.86 -6.37 -6.95
C LEU A 10 1.67 -6.78 -8.42
N GLU A 11 1.15 -7.98 -8.69
CA GLU A 11 1.00 -8.56 -10.03
C GLU A 11 0.17 -7.67 -10.99
N PRO A 12 -0.95 -7.05 -10.56
CA PRO A 12 -1.72 -6.16 -11.44
C PRO A 12 -1.03 -4.81 -11.76
N LEU A 13 0.06 -4.48 -11.07
CA LEU A 13 0.70 -3.17 -11.18
C LEU A 13 1.50 -3.04 -12.47
N LYS A 14 1.43 -1.86 -13.09
CA LYS A 14 2.35 -1.50 -14.17
C LYS A 14 3.78 -1.39 -13.65
N PRO A 15 4.81 -1.57 -14.50
CA PRO A 15 6.20 -1.54 -14.07
C PRO A 15 6.58 -0.27 -13.29
N PHE A 16 6.09 0.90 -13.69
CA PHE A 16 6.35 2.15 -12.97
C PHE A 16 5.68 2.18 -11.59
N GLN A 17 4.45 1.66 -11.47
CA GLN A 17 3.74 1.57 -10.20
C GLN A 17 4.46 0.62 -9.25
N ARG A 18 4.90 -0.55 -9.74
CA ARG A 18 5.70 -1.52 -8.94
C ARG A 18 7.00 -0.88 -8.45
N ARG A 19 7.71 -0.14 -9.31
CA ARG A 19 8.91 0.61 -8.88
C ARG A 19 8.60 1.64 -7.79
N THR A 20 7.49 2.38 -7.91
CA THR A 20 7.08 3.33 -6.86
C THR A 20 6.79 2.63 -5.55
N VAL A 21 6.12 1.47 -5.56
CA VAL A 21 5.86 0.66 -4.36
C VAL A 21 7.16 0.22 -3.70
N GLU A 22 8.07 -0.37 -4.46
CA GLU A 22 9.36 -0.85 -3.94
C GLU A 22 10.19 0.29 -3.35
N HIS A 23 10.26 1.43 -4.05
CA HIS A 23 11.02 2.57 -3.58
C HIS A 23 10.41 3.19 -2.31
N ALA A 24 9.11 3.42 -2.29
CA ALA A 24 8.43 3.98 -1.12
C ALA A 24 8.57 3.06 0.09
N PHE A 25 8.34 1.75 -0.08
CA PHE A 25 8.50 0.78 0.99
C PHE A 25 9.92 0.72 1.53
N HIS A 26 10.92 0.68 0.65
CA HIS A 26 12.33 0.70 1.04
C HIS A 26 12.67 1.93 1.88
N ARG A 27 12.23 3.12 1.45
CA ARG A 27 12.48 4.38 2.19
C ARG A 27 11.75 4.45 3.53
N LEU A 28 10.60 3.79 3.65
CA LEU A 28 9.79 3.78 4.87
C LEU A 28 10.29 2.78 5.91
N PHE A 29 10.76 1.60 5.50
CA PHE A 29 10.98 0.46 6.41
C PHE A 29 12.38 -0.16 6.39
N GLN A 30 13.16 0.03 5.32
CA GLN A 30 14.41 -0.76 5.13
C GLN A 30 15.68 0.08 5.04
N ALA A 31 15.58 1.32 4.57
CA ALA A 31 16.75 2.19 4.42
C ALA A 31 17.34 2.56 5.79
N GLU A 32 18.66 2.44 5.94
CA GLU A 32 19.40 2.84 7.16
C GLU A 32 19.15 4.31 7.51
N ASN A 33 19.10 5.18 6.48
CA ASN A 33 18.67 6.58 6.57
C ASN A 33 17.23 6.77 6.03
N GLY A 34 16.32 5.93 6.52
CA GLY A 34 14.90 5.93 6.17
C GLY A 34 14.13 7.14 6.72
N THR A 35 12.84 7.20 6.41
CA THR A 35 11.93 8.25 6.88
C THR A 35 10.58 7.62 7.23
N GLY A 36 9.92 8.08 8.29
CA GLY A 36 8.55 7.67 8.62
C GLY A 36 7.48 8.28 7.70
N ARG A 37 7.86 9.11 6.72
CA ARG A 37 6.94 9.81 5.81
C ARG A 37 7.47 9.81 4.38
N PHE A 38 6.59 9.50 3.42
CA PHE A 38 6.92 9.46 2.00
C PHE A 38 5.75 10.06 1.17
N LEU A 39 6.06 10.90 0.18
CA LEU A 39 5.08 11.53 -0.72
C LEU A 39 5.18 10.92 -2.13
N VAL A 40 4.08 10.33 -2.60
CA VAL A 40 3.94 9.91 -4.01
C VAL A 40 3.22 11.01 -4.78
N ALA A 41 3.95 11.68 -5.68
CA ALA A 41 3.48 12.86 -6.42
C ALA A 41 3.22 12.57 -7.92
N ASP A 42 2.73 11.37 -8.24
CA ASP A 42 2.42 10.99 -9.64
C ASP A 42 1.26 11.85 -10.20
N GLU A 43 1.15 11.92 -11.53
CA GLU A 43 0.04 12.60 -12.22
C GLU A 43 -1.33 11.98 -11.86
N VAL A 44 -2.40 12.77 -12.02
CA VAL A 44 -3.78 12.29 -11.88
C VAL A 44 -4.03 11.15 -12.87
N GLY A 45 -4.71 10.09 -12.41
CA GLY A 45 -5.02 8.93 -13.26
C GLY A 45 -3.95 7.84 -13.32
N LEU A 46 -2.72 8.09 -12.85
CA LEU A 46 -1.63 7.08 -12.89
C LEU A 46 -1.73 5.95 -11.86
N GLY A 47 -2.86 5.83 -11.15
CA GLY A 47 -3.13 4.69 -10.27
C GLY A 47 -2.46 4.75 -8.89
N LYS A 48 -2.31 5.94 -8.29
CA LYS A 48 -1.78 6.10 -6.92
C LYS A 48 -2.49 5.23 -5.86
N THR A 49 -3.78 4.95 -6.03
CA THR A 49 -4.52 4.03 -5.14
C THR A 49 -4.00 2.59 -5.23
N LEU A 50 -3.61 2.13 -6.43
CA LEU A 50 -3.02 0.79 -6.62
C LEU A 50 -1.61 0.73 -6.04
N VAL A 51 -0.83 1.81 -6.20
CA VAL A 51 0.48 1.97 -5.52
C VAL A 51 0.29 1.87 -4.00
N ALA A 52 -0.69 2.59 -3.43
CA ALA A 52 -0.99 2.52 -2.00
C ALA A 52 -1.36 1.10 -1.56
N ARG A 53 -2.18 0.36 -2.33
CA ARG A 53 -2.48 -1.06 -2.05
C ARG A 53 -1.21 -1.92 -1.97
N GLY A 54 -0.27 -1.74 -2.91
CA GLY A 54 1.01 -2.45 -2.89
C GLY A 54 1.86 -2.13 -1.66
N ILE A 55 1.93 -0.85 -1.26
CA ILE A 55 2.64 -0.42 -0.04
C ILE A 55 1.98 -1.02 1.20
N ILE A 56 0.64 -0.98 1.28
CA ILE A 56 -0.14 -1.57 2.37
C ILE A 56 0.14 -3.07 2.49
N ALA A 57 0.12 -3.83 1.38
CA ALA A 57 0.41 -5.25 1.40
C ALA A 57 1.80 -5.57 1.97
N LYS A 58 2.84 -4.85 1.52
CA LYS A 58 4.22 -5.01 2.02
C LYS A 58 4.36 -4.58 3.48
N ALA A 59 3.70 -3.50 3.89
CA ALA A 59 3.70 -3.03 5.28
C ALA A 59 3.06 -4.06 6.23
N ILE A 60 1.91 -4.63 5.84
CA ILE A 60 1.28 -5.70 6.61
C ILE A 60 2.19 -6.93 6.70
N ASP A 61 2.79 -7.33 5.59
CA ASP A 61 3.67 -8.50 5.53
C ASP A 61 4.91 -8.34 6.42
N HIS A 62 5.53 -7.16 6.38
CA HIS A 62 6.70 -6.82 7.18
C HIS A 62 6.38 -6.81 8.68
N LEU A 63 5.27 -6.20 9.07
CA LEU A 63 4.89 -6.05 10.48
C LEU A 63 4.19 -7.30 11.05
N TRP A 64 3.87 -8.30 10.22
CA TRP A 64 2.98 -9.42 10.56
C TRP A 64 3.36 -10.18 11.84
N ASN A 65 4.66 -10.35 12.08
CA ASN A 65 5.19 -11.05 13.25
C ASN A 65 5.89 -10.11 14.25
N GLU A 66 5.89 -8.81 13.97
CA GLU A 66 6.63 -7.82 14.77
C GLU A 66 5.73 -7.08 15.76
N VAL A 67 4.42 -6.99 15.47
CA VAL A 67 3.44 -6.26 16.29
C VAL A 67 2.15 -7.06 16.47
N GLU A 68 1.46 -6.80 17.58
CA GLU A 68 0.17 -7.47 17.89
C GLU A 68 -0.95 -7.05 16.93
N ARG A 69 -0.94 -5.78 16.48
CA ARG A 69 -2.00 -5.20 15.64
C ARG A 69 -1.44 -4.18 14.65
N ILE A 70 -1.98 -4.19 13.44
CA ILE A 70 -1.62 -3.28 12.35
C ILE A 70 -2.86 -2.48 11.98
N ASP A 71 -2.83 -1.17 12.19
CA ASP A 71 -3.92 -0.25 11.83
C ASP A 71 -3.52 0.62 10.62
N ILE A 72 -4.40 0.70 9.62
CA ILE A 72 -4.19 1.49 8.40
C ILE A 72 -5.29 2.52 8.27
N VAL A 73 -4.91 3.79 8.30
CA VAL A 73 -5.85 4.92 8.21
C VAL A 73 -5.78 5.55 6.81
N TYR A 74 -6.88 5.50 6.08
CA TYR A 74 -7.03 6.15 4.78
C TYR A 74 -7.91 7.40 4.92
N ILE A 75 -7.37 8.57 4.57
CA ILE A 75 -8.07 9.85 4.62
C ILE A 75 -8.31 10.32 3.18
N CYS A 76 -9.55 10.72 2.88
CA CYS A 76 -9.93 11.30 1.59
C CYS A 76 -10.96 12.42 1.79
N SER A 77 -11.23 13.19 0.74
CA SER A 77 -12.03 14.42 0.83
C SER A 77 -13.52 14.21 1.08
N ASN A 78 -14.07 13.03 0.77
CA ASN A 78 -15.47 12.71 1.05
C ASN A 78 -15.76 11.20 1.03
N GLY A 79 -16.94 10.83 1.56
CA GLY A 79 -17.39 9.44 1.65
C GLY A 79 -17.67 8.75 0.32
N SER A 80 -17.94 9.48 -0.78
CA SER A 80 -18.13 8.89 -2.11
C SER A 80 -16.80 8.40 -2.69
N ILE A 81 -15.73 9.18 -2.52
CA ILE A 81 -14.36 8.78 -2.89
C ILE A 81 -13.90 7.61 -2.03
N ALA A 82 -14.19 7.64 -0.72
CA ALA A 82 -13.89 6.52 0.17
C ALA A 82 -14.51 5.22 -0.36
N ARG A 83 -15.81 5.22 -0.68
CA ARG A 83 -16.53 4.04 -1.21
C ARG A 83 -15.93 3.54 -2.53
N ALA A 84 -15.51 4.43 -3.43
CA ALA A 84 -14.91 4.05 -4.71
C ALA A 84 -13.48 3.51 -4.58
N ASN A 85 -12.73 3.93 -3.57
CA ASN A 85 -11.33 3.55 -3.37
C ASN A 85 -11.15 2.37 -2.42
N LEU A 86 -12.07 2.16 -1.47
CA LEU A 86 -11.97 1.11 -0.46
C LEU A 86 -11.75 -0.29 -1.08
N PRO A 87 -12.53 -0.74 -2.09
CA PRO A 87 -12.29 -2.05 -2.72
C PRO A 87 -10.91 -2.15 -3.40
N LYS A 88 -10.36 -1.01 -3.86
CA LYS A 88 -9.05 -0.95 -4.52
C LYS A 88 -7.88 -0.95 -3.54
N LEU A 89 -8.14 -0.69 -2.25
CA LEU A 89 -7.13 -0.63 -1.19
C LEU A 89 -7.12 -1.92 -0.34
N GLN A 90 -8.18 -2.73 -0.42
CA GLN A 90 -8.26 -4.00 0.29
C GLN A 90 -7.14 -4.95 -0.13
N VAL A 91 -6.54 -5.58 0.87
CA VAL A 91 -5.47 -6.56 0.75
C VAL A 91 -5.86 -7.82 1.51
N GLY A 92 -5.60 -8.98 0.91
CA GLY A 92 -6.23 -10.23 1.32
C GLY A 92 -7.66 -10.31 0.78
N GLY A 93 -7.99 -11.41 0.10
CA GLY A 93 -9.34 -11.62 -0.43
C GLY A 93 -10.36 -11.61 0.71
N ALA A 94 -11.53 -11.05 0.45
CA ALA A 94 -12.72 -11.50 1.14
C ALA A 94 -12.92 -12.96 0.71
N ASP A 95 -12.74 -13.89 1.63
CA ASP A 95 -13.55 -15.10 1.57
C ASP A 95 -15.03 -14.66 1.68
#